data_AF-G8M2Y0-F1
#
_entry.id   AF-G8M2Y0-F1
#
_cell.length_a   1.000
_cell.length_b   1.000
_cell.length_c   1.000
_cell.angle_alpha   90.00
_cell.angle_beta   90.00
_cell.angle_gamma   90.00
#
_symmetry.space_group_name_H-M   'P 1'
#
loop_
_entity.id
_entity.type
_entity.pdbx_description
1 polymer ?
#
loop_
_entity_poly.entity_id
_entity_poly.type
_entity_poly.pdbx_seq_one_letter_code
_entity_poly.pdbx_strand_id
1 'polypeptide(L)'
;MMAAGREAIEAAILRGIIDPKILSEIGEAAAAEATTIMKMLYEEDAFAEQGLKLSGDALNNWKDNIWSIEDAKMRGMIIESFLSKTDYSTWGFMGRESGGYWKGFDFADDFSGTISSIKTLDPRLSSYAADDGYSAIKGYIDELYDLGEVTMADGQVVAKKILDVRVPAGTIGNVARDRLMNYINNTYNGTIGLVIKEF
;
A
#
# COMPACT_ATOMS: atom_id res chain seq x y z
N MET A 1 -27.93 15.32 2.15
CA MET A 1 -27.02 14.20 2.47
C MET A 1 -25.63 14.34 1.84
N MET A 2 -25.22 15.56 1.42
CA MET A 2 -23.96 15.84 0.70
C MET A 2 -22.89 16.58 1.53
N ALA A 3 -23.21 17.04 2.74
CA ALA A 3 -22.33 17.90 3.54
C ALA A 3 -21.25 17.13 4.33
N ALA A 4 -21.56 15.92 4.80
CA ALA A 4 -20.71 15.19 5.74
C ALA A 4 -19.43 14.60 5.12
N GLY A 5 -19.43 14.32 3.81
CA GLY A 5 -18.25 13.77 3.12
C GLY A 5 -17.17 14.83 2.92
N ARG A 6 -17.59 16.05 2.58
CA ARG A 6 -16.67 17.17 2.35
C ARG A 6 -16.04 17.66 3.64
N GLU A 7 -16.80 17.74 4.73
CA GLU A 7 -16.27 18.14 6.05
C GLU A 7 -15.20 17.17 6.59
N ALA A 8 -15.34 15.86 6.35
CA ALA A 8 -14.37 14.87 6.80
C ALA A 8 -13.03 14.97 6.04
N ILE A 9 -13.08 15.24 4.73
CA ILE A 9 -11.88 15.44 3.91
C ILE A 9 -11.25 16.80 4.22
N GLU A 10 -12.05 17.84 4.44
CA GLU A 10 -11.57 19.17 4.86
C GLU A 10 -10.91 19.10 6.25
N ALA A 11 -11.44 18.31 7.18
CA ALA A 11 -10.83 18.05 8.48
C ALA A 11 -9.51 17.27 8.36
N ALA A 12 -9.42 16.31 7.43
CA ALA A 12 -8.19 15.59 7.14
C ALA A 12 -7.11 16.50 6.50
N ILE A 13 -7.50 17.43 5.63
CA ILE A 13 -6.59 18.45 5.07
C ILE A 13 -6.08 19.40 6.16
N LEU A 14 -6.97 19.89 7.02
CA LEU A 14 -6.62 20.76 8.16
C LEU A 14 -5.65 20.11 9.15
N ARG A 15 -5.67 18.78 9.24
CA ARG A 15 -4.75 17.97 10.05
C ARG A 15 -3.48 17.54 9.30
N GLY A 16 -3.27 18.02 8.07
CA GLY A 16 -2.11 17.67 7.24
C GLY A 16 -2.09 16.20 6.78
N ILE A 17 -3.25 15.56 6.73
CA ILE A 17 -3.40 14.13 6.42
C ILE A 17 -3.51 13.88 4.92
N ILE A 18 -4.15 14.80 4.20
CA ILE A 18 -4.39 14.75 2.77
C ILE A 18 -3.88 16.05 2.17
N ASP A 19 -3.18 16.00 1.02
CA ASP A 19 -2.80 17.19 0.27
C ASP A 19 -4.06 17.90 -0.25
N PRO A 20 -4.22 19.22 -0.01
CA PRO A 20 -5.38 19.99 -0.49
C PRO A 20 -5.66 19.84 -1.99
N LYS A 21 -4.65 19.55 -2.82
CA LYS A 21 -4.80 19.36 -4.27
C LYS A 21 -5.54 18.08 -4.64
N ILE A 22 -5.52 17.06 -3.79
CA ILE A 22 -6.19 15.78 -4.04
C ILE A 22 -7.70 16.01 -4.21
N LEU A 23 -8.29 16.93 -3.44
CA LEU A 23 -9.73 17.25 -3.51
C LEU A 23 -10.15 17.83 -4.87
N SER A 24 -9.23 18.40 -5.65
CA SER A 24 -9.50 18.91 -6.99
C SER A 24 -9.36 17.85 -8.11
N GLU A 25 -8.78 16.69 -7.81
CA GLU A 25 -8.42 15.65 -8.80
C GLU A 25 -9.27 14.37 -8.68
N ILE A 26 -9.79 14.04 -7.48
CA ILE A 26 -10.75 12.94 -7.31
C ILE A 26 -12.17 13.47 -7.55
N GLY A 27 -12.83 12.96 -8.60
CA GLY A 27 -14.25 13.20 -8.83
C GLY A 27 -15.10 12.78 -7.63
N GLU A 28 -16.25 13.43 -7.43
CA GLU A 28 -17.09 13.36 -6.21
C GLU A 28 -17.44 11.93 -5.75
N ALA A 29 -17.47 10.94 -6.64
CA ALA A 29 -17.72 9.53 -6.31
C ALA A 29 -16.55 8.85 -5.58
N ALA A 30 -15.31 9.11 -5.98
CA ALA A 30 -14.11 8.52 -5.37
C ALA A 30 -13.82 9.10 -3.97
N ALA A 31 -14.21 10.36 -3.75
CA ALA A 31 -14.10 11.04 -2.45
C ALA A 31 -15.02 10.42 -1.38
N ALA A 32 -16.21 9.94 -1.76
CA ALA A 32 -17.17 9.31 -0.85
C ALA A 32 -16.72 7.90 -0.40
N GLU A 33 -16.15 7.11 -1.31
CA GLU A 33 -15.55 5.81 -0.98
C GLU A 33 -14.30 5.97 -0.10
N ALA A 34 -13.40 6.88 -0.46
CA ALA A 34 -12.20 7.17 0.34
C ALA A 34 -12.55 7.68 1.76
N THR A 35 -13.62 8.46 1.92
CA THR A 35 -14.10 8.93 3.24
C THR A 35 -14.68 7.78 4.07
N THR A 36 -15.42 6.88 3.44
CA THR A 36 -15.99 5.70 4.10
C THR A 36 -14.87 4.77 4.58
N ILE A 37 -13.84 4.57 3.76
CA ILE A 37 -12.68 3.73 4.08
C ILE A 37 -11.75 4.41 5.10
N MET A 38 -11.57 5.73 5.05
CA MET A 38 -10.85 6.49 6.08
C MET A 38 -11.56 6.46 7.44
N LYS A 39 -12.89 6.48 7.47
CA LYS A 39 -13.67 6.24 8.70
C LYS A 39 -13.51 4.79 9.20
N MET A 40 -13.47 3.80 8.30
CA MET A 40 -13.18 2.40 8.63
C MET A 40 -11.76 2.18 9.20
N LEU A 41 -10.78 2.98 8.79
CA LEU A 41 -9.38 2.83 9.21
C LEU A 41 -9.01 3.62 10.48
N TYR A 42 -9.81 4.58 10.93
CA TYR A 42 -9.43 5.50 12.01
C TYR A 42 -10.37 5.55 13.22
N GLU A 43 -11.61 5.08 13.15
CA GLU A 43 -12.55 5.19 14.28
C GLU A 43 -13.37 3.91 14.46
N GLU A 44 -13.00 3.06 15.42
CA GLU A 44 -13.87 1.97 15.91
C GLU A 44 -15.21 2.53 16.47
N ASP A 45 -15.26 3.79 16.89
CA ASP A 45 -16.41 4.39 17.59
C ASP A 45 -17.33 5.29 16.72
N ALA A 46 -16.99 5.61 15.46
CA ALA A 46 -17.76 6.57 14.65
C ALA A 46 -18.88 5.96 13.78
N PHE A 47 -19.13 4.66 13.91
CA PHE A 47 -20.14 3.95 13.12
C PHE A 47 -21.60 4.15 13.59
N ALA A 48 -21.82 4.82 14.72
CA ALA A 48 -23.17 4.95 15.28
C ALA A 48 -24.06 6.01 14.62
N GLU A 49 -23.52 7.03 13.93
CA GLU A 49 -24.29 8.25 13.65
C GLU A 49 -24.71 8.51 12.18
N GLN A 50 -24.23 7.75 11.20
CA GLN A 50 -24.49 8.08 9.77
C GLN A 50 -25.31 7.08 8.95
N GLY A 51 -26.08 6.19 9.59
CA GLY A 51 -27.21 5.52 8.94
C GLY A 51 -26.90 4.62 7.72
N LEU A 52 -25.62 4.44 7.37
CA LEU A 52 -25.19 3.34 6.52
C LEU A 52 -25.14 2.09 7.40
N LYS A 53 -26.20 1.28 7.33
CA LYS A 53 -26.14 -0.12 7.76
C LYS A 53 -25.20 -0.88 6.82
N LEU A 54 -23.90 -0.67 6.94
CA LEU A 54 -22.95 -1.75 6.64
C LEU A 54 -23.16 -2.76 7.76
N SER A 55 -23.78 -3.90 7.45
CA SER A 55 -23.97 -4.97 8.42
C SER A 55 -22.61 -5.34 9.02
N GLY A 56 -22.58 -5.82 10.27
CA GLY A 56 -21.34 -6.22 10.94
C GLY A 56 -20.47 -7.18 10.12
N ASP A 57 -21.03 -7.87 9.14
CA ASP A 57 -20.32 -8.73 8.18
C ASP A 57 -19.38 -7.96 7.22
N ALA A 58 -19.74 -6.73 6.81
CA ALA A 58 -18.92 -5.92 5.90
C ALA A 58 -17.67 -5.34 6.60
N LEU A 59 -17.77 -5.10 7.92
CA LEU A 59 -16.63 -4.72 8.76
C LEU A 59 -15.74 -5.93 9.09
N ASN A 60 -16.30 -7.15 9.14
CA ASN A 60 -15.53 -8.36 9.43
C ASN A 60 -14.71 -8.87 8.23
N ASN A 61 -15.10 -8.52 6.99
CA ASN A 61 -14.47 -9.01 5.75
C ASN A 61 -13.88 -7.89 4.87
N TRP A 62 -13.59 -6.71 5.41
CA TRP A 62 -13.08 -5.59 4.59
C TRP A 62 -11.76 -5.91 3.88
N LYS A 63 -10.92 -6.77 4.46
CA LYS A 63 -9.68 -7.26 3.84
C LYS A 63 -9.95 -8.12 2.60
N ASP A 64 -11.03 -8.90 2.59
CA ASP A 64 -11.43 -9.65 1.40
C ASP A 64 -12.02 -8.71 0.34
N ASN A 65 -12.75 -7.68 0.78
CA ASN A 65 -13.40 -6.70 -0.09
C ASN A 65 -12.44 -5.64 -0.66
N ILE A 66 -11.27 -5.41 -0.05
CA ILE A 66 -10.31 -4.41 -0.54
C ILE A 66 -9.84 -4.73 -1.97
N TRP A 67 -9.87 -6.02 -2.32
CA TRP A 67 -9.49 -6.51 -3.64
C TRP A 67 -10.58 -6.32 -4.70
N SER A 68 -11.80 -5.95 -4.32
CA SER A 68 -12.85 -5.54 -5.28
C SER A 68 -12.74 -4.08 -5.69
N ILE A 69 -11.85 -3.29 -5.09
CA ILE A 69 -11.57 -1.91 -5.50
C ILE A 69 -10.84 -1.97 -6.85
N GLU A 70 -11.51 -1.49 -7.91
CA GLU A 70 -10.99 -1.49 -9.28
C GLU A 70 -9.76 -0.58 -9.43
N ASP A 71 -9.75 0.56 -8.72
CA ASP A 71 -8.60 1.46 -8.69
C ASP A 71 -7.46 0.84 -7.87
N ALA A 72 -6.48 0.29 -8.59
CA ALA A 72 -5.29 -0.33 -8.01
C ALA A 72 -4.45 0.65 -7.17
N LYS A 73 -4.44 1.95 -7.50
CA LYS A 73 -3.72 2.96 -6.73
C LYS A 73 -4.43 3.22 -5.41
N MET A 74 -5.75 3.37 -5.42
CA MET A 74 -6.54 3.52 -4.20
C MET A 74 -6.40 2.29 -3.29
N ARG A 75 -6.51 1.08 -3.86
CA ARG A 75 -6.27 -0.18 -3.13
C ARG A 75 -4.89 -0.20 -2.46
N GLY A 76 -3.84 0.15 -3.22
CA GLY A 76 -2.47 0.26 -2.71
C GLY A 76 -2.37 1.20 -1.51
N MET A 77 -2.89 2.42 -1.63
CA MET A 77 -2.88 3.42 -0.56
C MET A 77 -3.58 2.95 0.72
N ILE A 78 -4.72 2.25 0.60
CA ILE A 78 -5.45 1.72 1.76
C ILE A 78 -4.65 0.61 2.44
N ILE A 79 -4.07 -0.31 1.65
CA ILE A 79 -3.21 -1.39 2.17
C ILE A 79 -1.99 -0.80 2.88
N GLU A 80 -1.27 0.14 2.26
CA GLU A 80 -0.13 0.82 2.86
C GLU A 80 -0.50 1.55 4.16
N SER A 81 -1.64 2.26 4.19
CA SER A 81 -2.10 2.92 5.41
C SER A 81 -2.47 1.94 6.52
N PHE A 82 -2.88 0.72 6.22
CA PHE A 82 -3.11 -0.32 7.23
C PHE A 82 -1.77 -0.91 7.71
N LEU A 83 -0.84 -1.14 6.79
CA LEU A 83 0.49 -1.67 7.07
C LEU A 83 1.31 -0.71 7.95
N SER A 84 1.16 0.61 7.77
CA SER A 84 1.80 1.63 8.62
C SER A 84 1.32 1.62 10.07
N LYS A 85 0.20 0.96 10.37
CA LYS A 85 -0.34 0.77 11.73
C LYS A 85 -0.13 -0.64 12.26
N THR A 86 0.43 -1.54 11.46
CA THR A 86 0.58 -2.97 11.80
C THR A 86 2.02 -3.42 11.57
N ASP A 87 2.30 -4.08 10.44
CA ASP A 87 3.59 -4.68 10.08
C ASP A 87 4.74 -3.65 10.10
N TYR A 88 4.43 -2.38 9.83
CA TYR A 88 5.38 -1.27 9.74
C TYR A 88 5.09 -0.17 10.76
N SER A 89 4.41 -0.49 11.87
CA SER A 89 4.01 0.48 12.92
C SER A 89 5.16 1.24 13.58
N THR A 90 6.38 0.72 13.49
CA THR A 90 7.58 1.36 14.05
C THR A 90 8.50 1.95 12.98
N TRP A 91 8.11 1.90 11.70
CA TRP A 91 8.90 2.40 10.57
C TRP A 91 8.36 3.77 10.15
N GLY A 92 9.23 4.62 9.62
CA GLY A 92 8.82 5.88 8.98
C GLY A 92 7.99 5.60 7.73
N PHE A 93 6.82 6.24 7.61
CA PHE A 93 5.92 6.07 6.46
C PHE A 93 6.15 7.16 5.41
N MET A 94 6.89 6.82 4.36
CA MET A 94 7.41 7.75 3.35
C MET A 94 6.38 8.15 2.29
N GLY A 95 5.36 7.33 2.08
CA GLY A 95 4.26 7.60 1.14
C GLY A 95 3.48 8.89 1.44
N ARG A 96 3.64 9.47 2.63
CA ARG A 96 2.94 10.69 3.06
C ARG A 96 3.84 11.93 3.21
N GLU A 97 5.15 11.75 3.36
CA GLU A 97 6.10 12.85 3.67
C GLU A 97 6.58 13.62 2.43
N SER A 98 6.23 13.20 1.21
CA SER A 98 6.55 13.92 -0.04
C SER A 98 5.40 13.95 -1.04
N GLY A 99 4.15 14.01 -0.55
CA GLY A 99 2.97 14.00 -1.42
C GLY A 99 2.79 12.70 -2.22
N GLY A 100 3.30 11.57 -1.72
CA GLY A 100 3.27 10.27 -2.42
C GLY A 100 4.48 9.94 -3.28
N TYR A 101 5.58 10.71 -3.22
CA TYR A 101 6.67 10.62 -4.22
C TYR A 101 8.09 10.48 -3.66
N TRP A 102 8.31 9.76 -2.55
CA TRP A 102 9.63 9.12 -2.43
C TRP A 102 9.71 8.04 -3.49
N LYS A 103 10.43 8.33 -4.58
CA LYS A 103 10.46 7.45 -5.75
C LYS A 103 11.20 6.16 -5.37
N GLY A 104 10.44 5.12 -5.04
CA GLY A 104 10.94 3.75 -4.97
C GLY A 104 10.61 2.95 -3.71
N PHE A 105 10.24 3.58 -2.59
CA PHE A 105 9.92 2.87 -1.33
C PHE A 105 8.91 3.62 -0.47
N ASP A 106 8.20 2.87 0.38
CA ASP A 106 7.04 3.34 1.14
C ASP A 106 7.30 3.39 2.64
N PHE A 107 8.22 2.55 3.13
CA PHE A 107 8.62 2.50 4.54
C PHE A 107 10.13 2.49 4.72
N ALA A 108 10.61 3.12 5.78
CA ALA A 108 12.00 3.06 6.19
C ALA A 108 12.14 2.79 7.69
N ASP A 109 13.03 1.87 8.05
CA ASP A 109 13.46 1.63 9.42
C ASP A 109 14.77 2.36 9.67
N ASP A 110 14.65 3.51 10.34
CA ASP A 110 15.80 4.36 10.68
C ASP A 110 16.82 3.59 11.55
N PHE A 111 16.41 2.60 12.34
CA PHE A 111 17.34 1.86 13.19
C PHE A 111 18.20 0.86 12.41
N SER A 112 17.59 0.11 11.49
CA SER A 112 18.30 -0.92 10.71
C SER A 112 18.86 -0.43 9.38
N GLY A 113 18.47 0.78 8.95
CA GLY A 113 18.77 1.27 7.60
C GLY A 113 18.11 0.40 6.53
N THR A 114 16.92 -0.12 6.79
CA THR A 114 16.17 -0.96 5.85
C THR A 114 15.02 -0.16 5.24
N ILE A 115 14.83 -0.25 3.92
CA ILE A 115 13.65 0.29 3.25
C ILE A 115 12.76 -0.83 2.72
N SER A 116 11.47 -0.56 2.64
CA SER A 116 10.47 -1.46 2.05
C SER A 116 9.62 -0.74 1.01
N SER A 117 9.51 -1.34 -0.16
CA SER A 117 8.57 -0.96 -1.22
C SER A 117 7.38 -1.93 -1.17
N ILE A 118 6.19 -1.41 -0.94
CA ILE A 118 4.95 -2.16 -0.96
C ILE A 118 4.42 -2.20 -2.40
N LYS A 119 4.01 -3.39 -2.84
CA LYS A 119 3.23 -3.58 -4.06
C LYS A 119 2.03 -4.43 -3.76
N THR A 120 0.92 -4.15 -4.45
CA THR A 120 -0.28 -4.99 -4.39
C THR A 120 -0.47 -5.66 -5.74
N LEU A 121 -0.72 -6.97 -5.72
CA LEU A 121 -0.92 -7.74 -6.94
C LEU A 121 -2.06 -8.72 -6.71
N ASP A 122 -3.04 -8.72 -7.62
CA ASP A 122 -4.15 -9.68 -7.59
C ASP A 122 -3.92 -10.74 -8.68
N PRO A 123 -3.37 -11.93 -8.35
CA PRO A 123 -3.06 -12.95 -9.34
C PRO A 123 -4.32 -13.65 -9.90
N ARG A 124 -5.52 -13.26 -9.44
CA ARG A 124 -6.81 -13.75 -9.98
C ARG A 124 -7.20 -12.98 -11.25
N LEU A 125 -6.65 -11.78 -11.47
CA LEU A 125 -6.93 -10.98 -12.67
C LEU A 125 -6.22 -11.56 -13.88
N SER A 126 -6.88 -11.53 -15.04
CA SER A 126 -6.33 -12.04 -16.30
C SER A 126 -5.06 -11.33 -16.74
N SER A 127 -4.86 -10.07 -16.34
CA SER A 127 -3.64 -9.29 -16.58
C SER A 127 -2.39 -9.82 -15.86
N TYR A 128 -2.57 -10.75 -14.92
CA TYR A 128 -1.49 -11.41 -14.20
C TYR A 128 -1.46 -12.93 -14.45
N ALA A 129 -2.26 -13.42 -15.39
CA ALA A 129 -2.28 -14.82 -15.76
C ALA A 129 -0.93 -15.26 -16.35
N ALA A 130 -0.61 -16.54 -16.22
CA ALA A 130 0.63 -17.14 -16.72
C ALA A 130 1.88 -16.40 -16.19
N ASP A 131 2.80 -16.01 -17.09
CA ASP A 131 4.10 -15.40 -16.75
C ASP A 131 4.01 -13.88 -16.48
N ASP A 132 2.84 -13.26 -16.61
CA ASP A 132 2.68 -11.80 -16.46
C ASP A 132 2.79 -11.36 -15.00
N GLY A 133 2.23 -12.13 -14.06
CA GLY A 133 2.40 -11.89 -12.62
C GLY A 133 3.87 -11.99 -12.19
N TYR A 134 4.62 -12.95 -12.75
CA TYR A 134 6.06 -13.03 -12.56
C TYR A 134 6.78 -11.81 -13.12
N SER A 135 6.46 -11.41 -14.35
CA SER A 135 7.11 -10.29 -15.04
C SER A 135 6.87 -8.95 -14.33
N ALA A 136 5.67 -8.75 -13.77
CA ALA A 136 5.34 -7.58 -12.96
C ALA A 136 6.21 -7.49 -11.70
N ILE A 137 6.27 -8.56 -10.90
CA ILE A 137 7.07 -8.56 -9.66
C ILE A 137 8.57 -8.46 -9.99
N LYS A 138 9.02 -9.13 -11.05
CA LYS A 138 10.38 -8.98 -11.57
C LYS A 138 10.70 -7.51 -11.88
N GLY A 139 9.81 -6.80 -12.58
CA GLY A 139 9.98 -5.38 -12.86
C GLY A 139 10.15 -4.53 -11.60
N TYR A 140 9.36 -4.79 -10.55
CA TYR A 140 9.50 -4.08 -9.28
C TYR A 140 10.83 -4.39 -8.55
N ILE A 141 11.34 -5.62 -8.67
CA ILE A 141 12.68 -5.97 -8.15
C ILE A 141 13.75 -5.17 -8.89
N ASP A 142 13.65 -5.09 -10.23
CA ASP A 142 14.59 -4.35 -11.07
C ASP A 142 14.58 -2.86 -10.70
N GLU A 143 13.39 -2.25 -10.61
CA GLU A 143 13.21 -0.86 -10.20
C GLU A 143 13.80 -0.57 -8.82
N LEU A 144 13.59 -1.47 -7.86
CA LEU A 144 14.11 -1.31 -6.50
C LEU A 144 15.64 -1.41 -6.45
N TYR A 145 16.22 -2.29 -7.26
CA TYR A 145 17.67 -2.38 -7.43
C TYR A 145 18.24 -1.10 -8.05
N ASP A 146 17.60 -0.61 -9.13
CA ASP A 146 18.01 0.56 -9.91
C ASP A 146 17.94 1.88 -9.12
N LEU A 147 17.28 1.91 -7.95
CA LEU A 147 17.41 3.03 -7.01
C LEU A 147 18.87 3.29 -6.58
N GLY A 148 19.76 2.29 -6.71
CA GLY A 148 21.15 2.42 -6.33
C GLY A 148 21.33 2.63 -4.83
N GLU A 149 22.38 3.36 -4.44
CA GLU A 149 22.57 3.77 -3.04
C GLU A 149 21.50 4.79 -2.65
N VAL A 150 20.79 4.52 -1.54
CA VAL A 150 19.80 5.44 -0.98
C VAL A 150 20.36 5.97 0.34
N THR A 151 20.30 7.28 0.51
CA THR A 151 20.72 7.95 1.75
C THR A 151 19.53 8.62 2.38
N MET A 152 19.28 8.31 3.65
CA MET A 152 18.22 8.89 4.47
C MET A 152 18.53 10.36 4.79
N ALA A 153 17.53 11.10 5.28
CA ALA A 153 17.65 12.53 5.55
C ALA A 153 18.71 12.88 6.62
N ASP A 154 19.00 11.95 7.53
CA ASP A 154 20.03 12.06 8.56
C ASP A 154 21.44 11.68 8.07
N GLY A 155 21.57 11.29 6.79
CA GLY A 155 22.83 10.87 6.17
C GLY A 155 23.12 9.37 6.27
N GLN A 156 22.23 8.57 6.88
CA GLN A 156 22.40 7.13 6.95
C GLN A 156 22.20 6.48 5.58
N VAL A 157 23.16 5.64 5.16
CA VAL A 157 23.03 4.85 3.93
C VAL A 157 22.14 3.63 4.21
N VAL A 158 21.18 3.39 3.32
CA VAL A 158 20.30 2.22 3.36
C VAL A 158 21.14 0.96 3.14
N ALA A 159 21.15 0.09 4.16
CA ALA A 159 21.86 -1.18 4.17
C ALA A 159 21.07 -2.29 3.46
N LYS A 160 19.74 -2.19 3.41
CA LYS A 160 18.89 -3.26 2.88
C LYS A 160 17.63 -2.72 2.22
N LYS A 161 17.26 -3.33 1.09
CA LYS A 161 16.01 -3.05 0.38
C LYS A 161 15.11 -4.28 0.38
N ILE A 162 13.82 -4.07 0.61
CA ILE A 162 12.80 -5.13 0.61
C ILE A 162 11.70 -4.76 -0.37
N LEU A 163 11.33 -5.71 -1.23
CA LEU A 163 10.07 -5.70 -1.94
C LEU A 163 9.06 -6.52 -1.14
N ASP A 164 7.99 -5.90 -0.66
CA ASP A 164 6.88 -6.56 0.01
C ASP A 164 5.65 -6.54 -0.91
N VAL A 165 5.26 -7.72 -1.39
CA VAL A 165 4.11 -7.91 -2.26
C VAL A 165 2.94 -8.47 -1.46
N ARG A 166 1.85 -7.72 -1.43
CA ARG A 166 0.57 -8.15 -0.87
C ARG A 166 -0.32 -8.73 -1.96
N VAL A 167 -0.97 -9.84 -1.64
CA VAL A 167 -1.89 -10.57 -2.54
C VAL A 167 -3.18 -10.95 -1.78
N PRO A 168 -4.30 -11.23 -2.47
CA PRO A 168 -5.52 -11.69 -1.82
C PRO A 168 -5.31 -12.99 -1.05
N ALA A 169 -6.07 -13.16 0.03
CA ALA A 169 -6.11 -14.41 0.79
C ALA A 169 -6.39 -15.64 -0.11
N GLY A 170 -5.67 -16.72 0.16
CA GLY A 170 -5.74 -17.98 -0.61
C GLY A 170 -5.07 -17.95 -1.98
N THR A 171 -4.35 -16.88 -2.36
CA THR A 171 -3.76 -16.73 -3.70
C THR A 171 -2.24 -16.72 -3.74
N ILE A 172 -1.56 -16.81 -2.59
CA ILE A 172 -0.09 -16.77 -2.55
C ILE A 172 0.57 -17.86 -3.38
N GLY A 173 -0.07 -19.03 -3.51
CA GLY A 173 0.42 -20.16 -4.33
C GLY A 173 0.41 -19.89 -5.84
N ASN A 174 -0.29 -18.84 -6.29
CA ASN A 174 -0.32 -18.43 -7.70
C ASN A 174 0.85 -17.51 -8.06
N VAL A 175 1.67 -17.12 -7.08
CA VAL A 175 2.86 -16.30 -7.31
C VAL A 175 4.08 -17.19 -7.47
N ALA A 176 4.87 -16.96 -8.52
CA ALA A 176 6.09 -17.71 -8.83
C ALA A 176 7.27 -17.37 -7.87
N ARG A 177 7.07 -17.51 -6.55
CA ARG A 177 8.01 -17.10 -5.49
C ARG A 177 9.41 -17.66 -5.68
N ASP A 178 9.54 -18.97 -5.91
CA ASP A 178 10.86 -19.60 -6.02
C ASP A 178 11.62 -19.12 -7.27
N ARG A 179 10.91 -18.89 -8.38
CA ARG A 179 11.49 -18.32 -9.60
C ARG A 179 11.98 -16.89 -9.35
N LEU A 180 11.22 -16.08 -8.61
CA LEU A 180 11.62 -14.71 -8.23
C LEU A 180 12.82 -14.70 -7.28
N MET A 181 12.85 -15.59 -6.29
CA MET A 181 14.00 -15.73 -5.38
C MET A 181 15.27 -16.17 -6.14
N ASN A 182 15.13 -17.11 -7.07
CA ASN A 182 16.25 -17.52 -7.94
C ASN A 182 16.74 -16.36 -8.80
N TYR A 183 15.83 -15.56 -9.36
CA TYR A 183 16.19 -14.36 -10.12
C TYR A 183 16.98 -13.36 -9.26
N ILE A 184 16.49 -13.03 -8.07
CA ILE A 184 17.18 -12.12 -7.13
C ILE A 184 18.58 -12.63 -6.79
N ASN A 185 18.72 -13.92 -6.49
CA ASN A 185 20.01 -14.50 -6.12
C ASN A 185 21.00 -14.52 -7.30
N ASN A 186 20.54 -14.86 -8.50
CA ASN A 186 21.41 -14.99 -9.67
C ASN A 186 21.77 -13.64 -10.31
N THR A 187 20.87 -12.66 -10.25
CA THR A 187 21.04 -11.36 -10.92
C THR A 187 21.57 -10.29 -9.97
N TYR A 188 21.14 -10.32 -8.71
CA TYR A 188 21.43 -9.27 -7.74
C TYR A 188 22.16 -9.78 -6.49
N ASN A 189 22.72 -11.00 -6.52
CA ASN A 189 23.45 -11.62 -5.41
C ASN A 189 22.69 -11.61 -4.07
N GLY A 190 21.35 -11.68 -4.10
CA GLY A 190 20.54 -11.69 -2.87
C GLY A 190 20.42 -10.32 -2.18
N THR A 191 20.81 -9.22 -2.83
CA THR A 191 20.81 -7.86 -2.24
C THR A 191 19.41 -7.30 -1.99
N ILE A 192 18.40 -7.80 -2.70
CA ILE A 192 16.99 -7.43 -2.51
C ILE A 192 16.29 -8.52 -1.69
N GLY A 193 15.65 -8.14 -0.58
CA GLY A 193 14.72 -9.02 0.12
C GLY A 193 13.38 -9.09 -0.60
N LEU A 194 12.78 -10.29 -0.66
CA LEU A 194 11.41 -10.46 -1.18
C LEU A 194 10.51 -11.05 -0.10
N VAL A 195 9.45 -10.32 0.21
CA VAL A 195 8.35 -10.76 1.07
C VAL A 195 7.11 -10.84 0.20
N ILE A 196 6.41 -11.98 0.26
CA ILE A 196 5.09 -12.14 -0.34
C ILE A 196 4.18 -12.63 0.78
N LYS A 197 3.10 -11.89 1.03
CA LYS A 197 2.14 -12.15 2.09
C LYS A 197 0.72 -11.95 1.58
N GLU A 198 -0.20 -12.74 2.12
CA GLU A 198 -1.61 -12.50 1.93
C GLU A 198 -2.05 -11.28 2.76
N PHE A 199 -3.02 -10.53 2.25
CA PHE A 199 -3.64 -9.39 2.90
C PHE A 199 -5.14 -9.59 3.05
#